data_AF-A0A9P6ZSM9-F1
#
_entry.id   AF-A0A9P6ZSM9-F1
#
_cell.length_a   1.000
_cell.length_b   1.000
_cell.length_c   1.000
_cell.angle_alpha   90.00
_cell.angle_beta   90.00
_cell.angle_gamma   90.00
#
_symmetry.space_group_name_H-M   'P 1'
#
loop_
_entity.id
_entity.type
_entity.pdbx_description
1 polymer ?
#
loop_
_entity_poly.entity_id
_entity_poly.type
_entity_poly.pdbx_seq_one_letter_code
_entity_poly.pdbx_strand_id
1 'polypeptide(L)'
;LIGVGTKIDPTLCRADRLVGQVLGAVGKLSKVYTELRISLFLLRRLLGVRTEDKKETKVSKLANNELLLINIGSTSTGGRVLSVKGDLAKIQLIWPACTEVALSRRIKKHWRLVGWGSVQRGTVLELD
;
A
#
# COMPACT_ATOMS: atom_id res chain seq x y z
N LEU A 1 -22.05 -9.15 4.12
CA LEU A 1 -21.24 -8.50 5.18
C LEU A 1 -21.47 -9.27 6.48
N ILE A 2 -20.45 -9.46 7.31
CA ILE A 2 -20.58 -10.13 8.62
C ILE A 2 -20.18 -9.14 9.71
N GLY A 3 -21.00 -9.01 10.75
CA GLY A 3 -20.66 -8.27 11.95
C GLY A 3 -19.93 -9.17 12.94
N VAL A 4 -18.74 -8.74 13.40
CA VAL A 4 -17.96 -9.46 14.41
C VAL A 4 -17.97 -8.66 15.70
N GLY A 5 -18.72 -9.13 16.70
CA GLY A 5 -18.73 -8.53 18.03
C GLY A 5 -17.46 -8.88 18.79
N THR A 6 -16.78 -7.87 19.34
CA THR A 6 -15.54 -8.05 20.13
C THR A 6 -15.68 -7.40 21.50
N LYS A 7 -14.73 -7.69 22.40
CA LYS A 7 -14.63 -7.05 23.73
C LYS A 7 -13.73 -5.80 23.73
N ILE A 8 -13.44 -5.24 22.55
CA ILE A 8 -12.60 -4.05 22.40
C ILE A 8 -13.33 -2.83 22.96
N ASP A 9 -12.60 -1.91 23.56
CA ASP A 9 -13.14 -0.63 24.03
C ASP A 9 -13.87 0.13 22.90
N PRO A 10 -15.16 0.48 23.05
CA PRO A 10 -15.92 1.20 22.02
C PRO A 10 -15.29 2.52 21.57
N THR A 11 -14.48 3.17 22.40
CA THR A 11 -13.79 4.43 22.05
C THR A 11 -12.71 4.24 20.98
N LEU A 12 -12.14 3.04 20.88
CA LEU A 12 -11.19 2.69 19.82
C LEU A 12 -11.87 2.45 18.47
N CYS A 13 -13.14 2.05 18.49
CA CYS A 13 -13.94 1.76 17.29
C CYS A 13 -14.73 2.95 16.76
N ARG A 14 -14.83 4.04 17.55
CA ARG A 14 -15.64 5.22 17.20
C ARG A 14 -15.17 5.87 15.91
N ALA A 15 -16.10 6.31 15.07
CA ALA A 15 -15.84 7.09 13.85
C ALA A 15 -14.84 6.41 12.91
N ASP A 16 -15.07 5.13 12.60
CA ASP A 16 -14.33 4.37 11.58
C ASP A 16 -12.81 4.23 11.84
N ARG A 17 -12.37 4.42 13.09
CA ARG A 17 -10.95 4.34 13.48
C ARG A 17 -10.28 3.01 13.20
N LEU A 18 -11.04 1.92 13.13
CA LEU A 18 -10.52 0.58 12.82
C LEU A 18 -10.60 0.22 11.33
N VAL A 19 -11.00 1.15 10.45
CA VAL A 19 -11.05 0.88 9.02
C VAL A 19 -9.68 0.45 8.51
N GLY A 20 -9.68 -0.73 7.89
CA GLY A 20 -8.52 -1.38 7.29
C GLY A 20 -7.43 -1.84 8.25
N GLN A 21 -7.74 -1.90 9.54
CA GLN A 21 -6.98 -2.71 10.49
C GLN A 21 -7.22 -4.20 10.22
N VAL A 22 -6.21 -5.03 10.51
CA VAL A 22 -6.29 -6.49 10.34
C VAL A 22 -6.56 -7.12 11.70
N LEU A 23 -7.66 -7.85 11.80
CA LEU A 23 -8.02 -8.63 12.98
C LEU A 23 -7.82 -10.13 12.69
N GLY A 24 -7.18 -10.84 13.61
CA GLY A 24 -6.98 -12.28 13.52
C GLY A 24 -6.92 -12.92 14.90
N ALA A 25 -6.97 -14.25 14.93
CA ALA A 25 -6.77 -15.00 16.18
C ALA A 25 -5.36 -14.76 16.75
N VAL A 26 -5.25 -14.82 18.08
CA VAL A 26 -3.99 -14.64 18.80
C VAL A 26 -2.92 -15.58 18.21
N GLY A 27 -1.75 -15.02 17.87
CA GLY A 27 -0.62 -15.76 17.29
C GLY A 27 -0.78 -16.18 15.83
N LYS A 28 -1.91 -15.89 15.17
CA LYS A 28 -2.16 -16.23 13.75
C LYS A 28 -2.08 -15.04 12.79
N LEU A 29 -1.87 -13.85 13.31
CA LEU A 29 -1.70 -12.65 12.48
C LEU A 29 -0.40 -12.73 11.67
N SER A 30 -0.45 -12.26 10.43
CA SER A 30 0.73 -12.10 9.59
C SER A 30 1.68 -11.06 10.17
N LYS A 31 2.97 -11.21 9.86
CA LYS A 31 3.99 -10.24 10.25
C LYS A 31 3.65 -8.83 9.75
N VAL A 32 3.85 -7.85 10.62
CA VAL A 32 3.70 -6.42 10.32
C VAL A 32 5.05 -5.86 9.90
N TYR A 33 5.09 -5.01 8.88
CA TYR A 33 6.33 -4.47 8.33
C TYR A 33 6.35 -2.95 8.34
N THR A 34 7.52 -2.36 8.62
CA THR A 34 7.80 -0.93 8.46
C THR A 34 8.47 -0.62 7.12
N GLU A 35 9.27 -1.55 6.62
CA GLU A 35 9.88 -1.50 5.29
C GLU A 35 9.50 -2.74 4.49
N LEU A 36 9.11 -2.54 3.24
CA LEU A 36 8.71 -3.61 2.33
C LEU A 36 9.72 -3.76 1.18
N ARG A 37 10.05 -5.00 0.85
CA ARG A 37 10.63 -5.37 -0.44
C ARG A 37 9.56 -6.05 -1.27
N ILE A 38 9.15 -5.38 -2.34
CA ILE A 38 8.03 -5.80 -3.18
C ILE A 38 8.52 -6.13 -4.59
N SER A 39 7.93 -7.17 -5.18
CA SER A 39 8.00 -7.40 -6.62
C SER A 39 6.88 -6.61 -7.27
N LEU A 40 7.22 -5.63 -8.10
CA LEU A 40 6.27 -4.67 -8.67
C LEU A 40 5.98 -4.95 -10.14
N PHE A 41 4.72 -4.78 -10.50
CA PHE A 41 4.24 -4.77 -11.87
C PHE A 41 3.58 -3.42 -12.13
N LEU A 42 4.16 -2.63 -13.03
CA LEU A 42 3.59 -1.36 -13.46
C LEU A 42 2.65 -1.58 -14.63
N LEU A 43 1.51 -0.87 -14.60
CA LEU A 43 0.59 -0.82 -15.71
C LEU A 43 1.26 -0.17 -16.92
N ARG A 44 0.92 -0.59 -18.14
CA ARG A 44 1.45 0.06 -19.35
C ARG A 44 0.90 1.48 -19.53
N ARG A 45 -0.34 1.70 -19.08
CA ARG A 45 -1.05 2.98 -19.16
C ARG A 45 -1.91 3.21 -17.93
N LEU A 46 -2.16 4.47 -17.61
CA LEU A 46 -3.10 4.87 -16.57
C LEU A 46 -4.52 4.44 -16.94
N LEU A 47 -5.21 3.81 -16.00
CA LEU A 47 -6.60 3.39 -16.17
C LEU A 47 -7.54 4.53 -15.76
N GLY A 48 -8.64 4.70 -16.50
CA GLY A 48 -9.68 5.69 -16.17
C GLY A 48 -9.31 7.16 -16.43
N VAL A 49 -8.23 7.42 -17.19
CA VAL A 49 -7.88 8.77 -17.68
C VAL A 49 -8.18 8.81 -19.18
N ARG A 50 -9.20 9.59 -19.57
CA ARG A 50 -9.46 9.91 -20.98
C ARG A 50 -8.63 11.13 -21.34
N THR A 51 -7.58 10.94 -22.13
CA THR A 51 -6.78 12.00 -22.74
C THR A 51 -6.55 11.62 -24.19
N GLU A 52 -6.71 12.59 -25.09
CA GLU A 52 -6.52 12.40 -26.54
C GLU A 52 -5.05 12.08 -26.86
N ASP A 53 -4.13 12.55 -26.01
CA ASP A 53 -2.69 12.29 -26.10
C ASP A 53 -2.28 10.97 -25.43
N LYS A 54 -1.96 9.96 -26.25
CA LYS A 54 -1.43 8.66 -25.80
C LYS A 54 -0.12 8.74 -25.00
N LYS A 55 0.61 9.86 -25.06
CA LYS A 55 1.86 10.06 -24.30
C LYS A 55 1.61 10.35 -22.81
N GLU A 56 0.57 11.10 -22.47
CA GLU A 56 0.25 11.45 -21.08
C GLU A 56 -0.25 10.26 -20.26
N THR A 57 -0.73 9.21 -20.93
CA THR A 57 -1.26 8.02 -20.25
C THR A 57 -0.18 6.99 -19.90
N LYS A 58 1.06 7.14 -20.38
CA LYS A 58 2.12 6.15 -20.14
C LYS A 58 2.62 6.22 -18.69
N VAL A 59 2.66 5.08 -18.02
CA VAL A 59 3.22 4.99 -16.66
C VAL A 59 4.74 4.96 -16.74
N SER A 60 5.41 5.91 -16.07
CA SER A 60 6.86 5.91 -15.92
C SER A 60 7.32 4.97 -14.80
N LYS A 61 8.58 4.53 -14.87
CA LYS A 61 9.21 3.75 -13.80
C LYS A 61 9.18 4.52 -12.46
N LEU A 62 9.31 3.79 -11.36
CA LEU A 62 9.42 4.38 -10.03
C LEU A 62 10.75 5.13 -9.88
N ALA A 63 10.72 6.28 -9.20
CA ALA A 63 11.92 7.06 -8.89
C ALA A 63 12.34 6.86 -7.42
N ASN A 64 13.64 6.93 -7.14
CA ASN A 64 14.13 6.93 -5.76
C ASN A 64 13.68 8.20 -5.03
N ASN A 65 13.42 8.09 -3.73
CA ASN A 65 12.82 9.11 -2.87
C ASN A 65 11.42 9.60 -3.28
N GLU A 66 10.76 8.92 -4.21
CA GLU A 66 9.38 9.26 -4.58
C GLU A 66 8.40 8.85 -3.47
N LEU A 67 7.42 9.72 -3.21
CA LEU A 67 6.29 9.42 -2.32
C LEU A 67 5.12 8.87 -3.13
N LEU A 68 4.69 7.66 -2.77
CA LEU A 68 3.55 6.96 -3.34
C LEU A 68 2.48 6.76 -2.27
N LEU A 69 1.24 6.58 -2.72
CA LEU A 69 0.17 6.07 -1.89
C LEU A 69 0.12 4.56 -2.08
N ILE A 70 0.42 3.83 -1.00
CA ILE A 70 0.42 2.38 -0.95
C ILE A 70 -0.93 1.93 -0.39
N ASN A 71 -1.70 1.24 -1.20
CA ASN A 71 -2.95 0.63 -0.77
C ASN A 71 -2.63 -0.80 -0.31
N ILE A 72 -2.97 -1.12 0.92
CA ILE A 72 -2.69 -2.39 1.58
C ILE A 72 -4.00 -2.93 2.12
N GLY A 73 -4.53 -3.97 1.46
CA GLY A 73 -5.91 -4.42 1.69
C GLY A 73 -6.91 -3.28 1.51
N SER A 74 -7.59 -2.89 2.60
CA SER A 74 -8.54 -1.77 2.64
C SER A 74 -7.98 -0.47 3.22
N THR A 75 -6.71 -0.44 3.64
CA THR A 75 -6.03 0.76 4.14
C THR A 75 -5.17 1.39 3.05
N SER A 76 -5.00 2.71 3.10
CA SER A 76 -3.99 3.41 2.31
C SER A 76 -2.99 4.11 3.23
N THR A 77 -1.71 3.96 2.95
CA THR A 77 -0.63 4.63 3.68
C THR A 77 0.36 5.28 2.71
N GLY A 78 1.05 6.31 3.14
CA GLY A 78 2.16 6.85 2.34
C GLY A 78 3.36 5.91 2.39
N GLY A 79 4.06 5.78 1.28
CA GLY A 79 5.30 5.03 1.18
C GLY A 79 6.36 5.79 0.40
N ARG A 80 7.57 5.87 0.93
CA ARG A 80 8.73 6.43 0.24
C ARG A 80 9.51 5.31 -0.44
N VAL A 81 9.73 5.44 -1.74
CA VAL A 81 10.60 4.54 -2.50
C VAL A 81 12.04 4.80 -2.12
N LEU A 82 12.71 3.83 -1.49
CA LEU A 82 14.13 3.94 -1.11
C LEU A 82 15.04 3.55 -2.27
N SER A 83 14.70 2.47 -2.97
CA SER A 83 15.51 1.95 -4.08
C SER A 83 14.67 1.12 -5.02
N VAL A 84 14.96 1.20 -6.33
CA VAL A 84 14.35 0.36 -7.36
C VAL A 84 15.46 -0.40 -8.10
N LYS A 85 15.34 -1.72 -8.20
CA LYS A 85 16.27 -2.59 -8.94
C LYS A 85 15.48 -3.58 -9.80
N GLY A 86 15.42 -3.31 -11.10
CA GLY A 86 14.58 -4.08 -12.02
C GLY A 86 13.12 -4.00 -11.59
N ASP A 87 12.51 -5.16 -11.34
CA ASP A 87 11.12 -5.29 -10.89
C ASP A 87 10.99 -5.39 -9.36
N LEU A 88 12.05 -5.11 -8.62
CA LEU A 88 12.04 -5.07 -7.15
C LEU A 88 12.15 -3.62 -6.65
N ALA A 89 11.32 -3.26 -5.67
CA ALA A 89 11.42 -1.98 -4.97
C ALA A 89 11.50 -2.18 -3.46
N LYS A 90 12.32 -1.35 -2.82
CA LYS A 90 12.33 -1.17 -1.37
C LYS A 90 11.52 0.09 -1.05
N ILE A 91 10.48 -0.06 -0.23
CA ILE A 91 9.58 1.03 0.16
C ILE A 91 9.55 1.13 1.69
N GLN A 92 9.77 2.32 2.21
CA GLN A 92 9.55 2.64 3.62
C GLN A 92 8.13 3.14 3.80
N LEU A 93 7.35 2.51 4.66
CA LEU A 93 5.99 2.92 4.95
C LEU A 93 5.97 3.99 6.04
N ILE A 94 5.04 4.93 5.94
CA ILE A 94 4.77 5.91 7.02
C ILE A 94 4.04 5.22 8.18
N TRP A 95 3.09 4.33 7.86
CA TRP A 95 2.39 3.50 8.82
C TRP A 95 2.65 2.02 8.55
N PRO A 96 2.97 1.24 9.58
CA PRO A 96 3.28 -0.17 9.42
C PRO A 96 2.05 -0.95 8.93
N ALA A 97 2.29 -1.97 8.12
CA ALA A 97 1.21 -2.74 7.53
C ALA A 97 1.63 -4.18 7.21
N CYS A 98 0.64 -5.02 6.95
CA CYS A 98 0.81 -6.40 6.52
C CYS A 98 -0.04 -6.63 5.26
N THR A 99 0.34 -7.55 4.38
CA THR A 99 -0.38 -8.01 3.15
C THR A 99 -0.01 -7.37 1.79
N GLU A 100 -0.81 -7.69 0.75
CA GLU A 100 -0.64 -7.33 -0.67
C GLU A 100 -0.73 -5.82 -0.91
N VAL A 101 0.00 -5.33 -1.93
CA VAL A 101 0.16 -3.89 -2.16
C VAL A 101 -0.32 -3.47 -3.55
N ALA A 102 -1.09 -2.40 -3.61
CA ALA A 102 -1.35 -1.64 -4.83
C ALA A 102 -0.69 -0.26 -4.73
N LEU A 103 -0.12 0.21 -5.84
CA LEU A 103 0.68 1.43 -5.91
C LEU A 103 -0.12 2.51 -6.62
N SER A 104 -0.28 3.65 -5.95
CA SER A 104 -0.90 4.85 -6.51
C SER A 104 0.08 6.00 -6.50
N ARG A 105 0.13 6.75 -7.60
CA ARG A 105 0.99 7.93 -7.80
C ARG A 105 0.13 9.18 -7.90
N ARG A 106 0.63 10.30 -7.39
CA ARG A 106 -0.06 11.59 -7.51
C ARG A 106 0.24 12.22 -8.87
N ILE A 107 -0.78 12.38 -9.71
CA ILE A 107 -0.70 12.92 -11.07
C ILE A 107 -1.81 13.96 -11.25
N LYS A 108 -1.44 15.18 -11.68
CA LYS A 108 -2.40 16.30 -11.88
C LYS A 108 -3.36 16.47 -10.67
N LYS A 109 -2.81 16.46 -9.45
CA LYS A 109 -3.53 16.53 -8.15
C LYS A 109 -4.36 15.30 -7.74
N HIS A 110 -4.49 14.27 -8.57
CA HIS A 110 -5.24 13.05 -8.25
C HIS A 110 -4.32 11.85 -7.98
N TRP A 111 -4.73 10.97 -7.07
CA TRP A 111 -4.10 9.66 -6.93
C TRP A 111 -4.58 8.74 -8.05
N ARG A 112 -3.65 8.14 -8.77
CA ARG A 112 -3.92 7.22 -9.88
C ARG A 112 -3.19 5.92 -9.65
N LEU A 113 -3.89 4.81 -9.85
CA LEU A 113 -3.29 3.47 -9.80
C LEU A 113 -2.23 3.35 -10.91
N VAL A 114 -1.00 3.00 -10.53
CA VAL A 114 0.14 2.85 -11.45
C VAL A 114 0.65 1.42 -11.52
N GLY A 115 0.35 0.59 -10.54
CA GLY A 115 0.79 -0.80 -10.50
C GLY A 115 0.34 -1.54 -9.25
N TRP A 116 0.78 -2.78 -9.13
CA TRP A 116 0.56 -3.63 -7.98
C TRP A 116 1.81 -4.46 -7.71
N GLY A 117 1.86 -5.13 -6.57
CA GLY A 117 2.98 -6.00 -6.24
C GLY A 117 2.67 -6.94 -5.09
N SER A 118 3.53 -7.95 -4.97
CA SER A 118 3.53 -8.86 -3.83
C SER A 118 4.70 -8.56 -2.91
N VAL A 119 4.42 -8.59 -1.61
CA VAL A 119 5.45 -8.46 -0.58
C VAL A 119 6.26 -9.75 -0.54
N GLN A 120 7.57 -9.65 -0.79
CA GLN A 120 8.46 -10.81 -0.67
C GLN A 120 9.07 -10.92 0.72
N ARG A 121 9.60 -9.80 1.23
CA ARG A 121 10.21 -9.70 2.57
C ARG A 121 10.09 -8.25 3.05
N GLY A 122 10.38 -8.02 4.31
CA GLY A 122 10.40 -6.68 4.89
C GLY A 122 11.09 -6.66 6.24
N THR A 123 11.26 -5.45 6.78
CA THR A 123 11.71 -5.25 8.16
C THR A 123 10.49 -5.42 9.05
N VAL A 124 10.49 -6.48 9.85
CA VAL A 124 9.37 -6.82 10.73
C VAL A 124 9.37 -5.85 11.90
N LEU A 125 8.20 -5.30 12.20
CA LEU A 125 7.96 -4.60 13.45
C LEU A 125 7.66 -5.64 14.52
N GLU A 126 8.52 -5.72 15.54
CA GLU A 126 8.18 -6.45 16.76
C GLU A 126 7.15 -5.61 17.52
N LEU A 127 6.01 -6.25 17.81
CA LEU A 127 4.95 -5.64 18.61
C LEU A 127 5.22 -6.05 20.05
N ASP A 128 5.67 -5.09 20.86
CA ASP A 128 5.79 -5.23 22.31
C ASP A 128 4.42 -5.32 22.99
#